data_AF-A0A925NBX6-F1
#
_entry.id   AF-A0A925NBX6-F1
#
_cell.length_a   1.000
_cell.length_b   1.000
_cell.length_c   1.000
_cell.angle_alpha   90.00
_cell.angle_beta   90.00
_cell.angle_gamma   90.00
#
_symmetry.space_group_name_H-M   'P 1'
#
loop_
_entity.id
_entity.type
_entity.pdbx_description
1 polymer ?
#
loop_
_entity_poly.entity_id
_entity_poly.type
_entity_poly.pdbx_seq_one_letter_code
_entity_poly.pdbx_strand_id
1 'polypeptide(L)'
;MISVIRQRALQILWPAFLMAGVLAMMLFAVVDPGGLQWFGGAPIGWPRQAVYTVTFLIFWGAMGVSGALTALLARGDAELNEADRF
;
A
#
# COMPACT_ATOMS: atom_id res chain seq x y z
N MET A 1 -11.81 -22.66 2.47
CA MET A 1 -12.18 -21.23 2.37
C MET A 1 -11.10 -20.30 2.96
N ILE A 2 -10.71 -20.48 4.23
CA ILE A 2 -9.66 -19.65 4.90
C ILE A 2 -8.29 -19.73 4.20
N SER A 3 -7.92 -20.89 3.65
CA SER A 3 -6.65 -21.08 2.94
C SER A 3 -6.52 -20.24 1.67
N VAL A 4 -7.58 -20.14 0.87
CA VAL A 4 -7.63 -19.40 -0.40
C VAL A 4 -7.52 -17.89 -0.17
N ILE A 5 -8.17 -17.39 0.89
CA ILE A 5 -8.07 -15.98 1.28
C ILE A 5 -6.63 -15.66 1.71
N ARG A 6 -5.98 -16.56 2.46
CA ARG A 6 -4.57 -16.41 2.88
C ARG A 6 -3.61 -16.33 1.69
N GLN A 7 -3.77 -17.22 0.71
CA GLN A 7 -2.91 -17.25 -0.49
C GLN A 7 -3.07 -15.97 -1.32
N ARG A 8 -4.32 -15.52 -1.54
CA ARG A 8 -4.59 -14.26 -2.26
C ARG A 8 -4.06 -13.04 -1.52
N ALA A 9 -4.23 -13.00 -0.20
CA ALA A 9 -3.67 -11.92 0.63
C ALA A 9 -2.14 -11.86 0.48
N LEU A 10 -1.44 -13.00 0.57
CA LEU A 10 0.02 -13.07 0.36
C LEU A 10 0.42 -12.65 -1.06
N GLN A 11 -0.34 -13.03 -2.09
CA GLN A 11 -0.10 -12.63 -3.48
C GLN A 11 -0.23 -11.12 -3.71
N ILE A 12 -1.04 -10.43 -2.91
CA ILE A 12 -1.23 -8.96 -3.01
C ILE A 12 -0.25 -8.23 -2.10
N LEU A 13 -0.13 -8.63 -0.83
CA LEU A 13 0.68 -7.95 0.17
C LEU A 13 2.17 -8.02 -0.15
N TRP A 14 2.65 -9.12 -0.74
CA TRP A 14 4.06 -9.32 -1.08
C TRP A 14 4.57 -8.32 -2.13
N PRO A 15 3.99 -8.24 -3.35
CA PRO A 15 4.39 -7.23 -4.33
C PRO A 15 4.07 -5.79 -3.86
N ALA A 16 2.98 -5.59 -3.11
CA ALA A 16 2.67 -4.30 -2.52
C ALA A 16 3.79 -3.80 -1.58
N PHE A 17 4.39 -4.70 -0.80
CA PHE A 17 5.52 -4.38 0.09
C PHE A 17 6.74 -3.88 -0.70
N LEU A 18 7.10 -4.57 -1.78
CA LEU A 18 8.22 -4.18 -2.64
C LEU A 18 7.99 -2.80 -3.27
N MET A 19 6.80 -2.58 -3.84
CA MET A 19 6.47 -1.30 -4.47
C MET A 19 6.38 -0.16 -3.46
N ALA A 20 5.87 -0.42 -2.25
CA ALA A 20 5.88 0.56 -1.16
C ALA A 20 7.30 0.96 -0.77
N GLY A 21 8.25 0.02 -0.79
CA GLY A 21 9.67 0.31 -0.58
C GLY A 21 10.24 1.23 -1.66
N VAL A 22 9.94 0.96 -2.93
CA VAL A 22 10.36 1.81 -4.06
C VAL A 22 9.76 3.22 -3.96
N LEU A 23 8.45 3.33 -3.66
CA LEU A 23 7.76 4.61 -3.47
C LEU A 23 8.34 5.39 -2.29
N ALA A 24 8.61 4.73 -1.17
CA ALA A 24 9.24 5.36 -0.02
C ALA A 24 10.64 5.87 -0.37
N MET A 25 11.46 5.08 -1.06
CA MET A 25 12.79 5.49 -1.54
C MET A 25 12.70 6.71 -2.46
N MET A 26 11.78 6.71 -3.42
CA MET A 26 11.57 7.85 -4.32
C MET A 26 11.09 9.10 -3.57
N LEU A 27 10.12 8.95 -2.67
CA LEU A 27 9.60 10.06 -1.87
C LEU A 27 10.69 10.69 -1.03
N PHE A 28 11.48 9.89 -0.32
CA PHE A 28 12.55 10.40 0.55
C PHE A 28 13.79 10.87 -0.21
N ALA A 29 13.98 10.44 -1.45
CA ALA A 29 14.96 11.05 -2.34
C ALA A 29 14.57 12.48 -2.75
N VAL A 30 13.26 12.77 -2.81
CA VAL A 30 12.73 14.10 -3.19
C VAL A 30 12.42 14.98 -1.98
N VAL A 31 11.99 14.39 -0.86
CA VAL A 31 11.53 15.07 0.35
C VAL A 31 12.48 14.76 1.50
N ASP A 32 13.17 15.77 2.03
CA ASP A 32 14.03 15.59 3.22
C ASP A 32 13.17 15.42 4.49
N PRO A 33 13.20 14.25 5.14
CA PRO A 33 12.46 14.01 6.38
C PRO A 33 13.02 14.80 7.58
N GLY A 34 14.24 15.34 7.49
CA GLY A 34 14.81 16.23 8.49
C GLY A 34 14.26 17.65 8.45
N GLY A 35 13.65 18.04 7.32
CA GLY A 35 13.03 19.35 7.12
C GLY A 35 11.51 19.37 7.28
N LEU A 36 10.88 18.27 7.72
CA LEU A 36 9.44 18.22 7.95
C LEU A 36 9.05 19.06 9.17
N GLN A 37 8.78 20.33 8.92
CA GLN A 37 8.20 21.29 9.85
C GLN A 37 6.67 21.20 9.70
N TRP A 38 5.94 20.98 10.79
CA TRP A 38 4.47 20.97 10.71
C TRP A 38 3.98 22.38 10.39
N PHE A 39 3.54 22.63 9.15
CA PHE A 39 2.88 23.86 8.67
C PHE A 39 3.17 25.13 9.52
N GLY A 40 4.41 25.64 9.48
CA GLY A 40 4.80 26.90 10.14
C GLY A 40 5.00 26.85 11.67
N GLY A 41 5.00 25.67 12.30
CA GLY A 41 5.26 25.47 13.72
C GLY A 41 6.55 24.67 14.00
N ALA A 42 6.93 24.64 15.29
CA ALA A 42 8.15 24.02 15.83
C ALA A 42 8.46 22.64 15.23
N PRO A 43 9.75 22.26 15.08
CA PRO A 43 10.13 20.97 14.53
C PRO A 43 9.39 19.86 15.28
N ILE A 44 8.68 19.03 14.53
CA ILE A 44 8.05 17.83 15.08
C ILE A 44 9.19 17.04 15.70
N GLY A 45 9.19 16.85 17.03
CA GLY A 45 10.23 16.10 17.75
C GLY A 45 10.22 14.60 17.43
N TRP A 46 9.67 14.21 16.28
CA TRP A 46 9.66 12.84 15.81
C TRP A 46 11.05 12.47 15.30
N PRO A 47 11.59 11.33 15.73
CA PRO A 47 12.83 10.83 15.14
C PRO A 47 12.60 10.55 13.65
N ARG A 48 13.62 10.84 12.81
CA ARG A 48 13.56 10.61 11.35
C ARG A 48 13.11 9.18 11.00
N GLN A 49 13.47 8.22 11.85
CA GLN A 49 13.07 6.83 11.74
C GLN A 49 11.55 6.61 11.81
N ALA A 50 10.82 7.37 12.64
CA ALA A 50 9.36 7.30 12.71
C ALA A 50 8.70 7.78 11.42
N VAL A 51 9.26 8.82 10.79
CA VAL A 51 8.76 9.31 9.49
C VAL A 51 8.95 8.25 8.41
N TYR A 52 10.14 7.64 8.34
CA TYR A 52 10.43 6.57 7.38
C TYR A 52 9.46 5.39 7.49
N THR A 53 9.22 4.90 8.71
CA THR A 53 8.35 3.75 8.93
C THR A 53 6.88 4.07 8.67
N VAL A 54 6.39 5.23 9.11
CA VAL A 54 4.98 5.62 8.90
C VAL A 54 4.68 5.80 7.42
N THR A 55 5.54 6.50 6.67
CA THR A 55 5.39 6.65 5.22
C THR A 55 5.39 5.31 4.50
N PHE A 56 6.31 4.41 4.86
CA PHE A 56 6.35 3.07 4.29
C PHE A 56 5.05 2.30 4.55
N LEU A 57 4.54 2.34 5.78
CA LEU A 57 3.28 1.67 6.15
C LEU A 57 2.07 2.26 5.42
N ILE A 58 2.01 3.58 5.24
CA ILE A 58 0.95 4.24 4.47
C ILE A 58 0.96 3.75 3.02
N PHE A 59 2.13 3.74 2.37
CA PHE A 59 2.24 3.26 0.99
C PHE A 59 1.93 1.77 0.87
N TRP A 60 2.42 0.95 1.80
CA TRP A 60 2.14 -0.48 1.81
C TRP A 60 0.65 -0.77 1.98
N GLY A 61 0.00 -0.09 2.93
CA GLY A 61 -1.44 -0.19 3.14
C GLY A 61 -2.24 0.25 1.92
N ALA A 62 -1.90 1.40 1.33
CA ALA A 62 -2.58 1.92 0.13
C ALA A 62 -2.46 0.96 -1.07
N MET A 63 -1.26 0.42 -1.32
CA MET A 63 -1.03 -0.57 -2.37
C MET A 63 -1.77 -1.87 -2.10
N GLY A 64 -1.78 -2.33 -0.84
CA GLY A 64 -2.56 -3.50 -0.41
C GLY A 64 -4.05 -3.33 -0.63
N VAL A 65 -4.61 -2.16 -0.28
CA VAL A 65 -6.03 -1.82 -0.52
C VAL A 65 -6.34 -1.77 -2.01
N SER A 66 -5.49 -1.13 -2.83
CA SER A 66 -5.67 -1.09 -4.28
C SER A 66 -5.70 -2.51 -4.90
N GLY A 67 -4.78 -3.38 -4.49
CA GLY A 67 -4.77 -4.77 -4.93
C GLY A 67 -5.97 -5.57 -4.44
N ALA A 68 -6.43 -5.32 -3.21
CA ALA A 68 -7.63 -5.95 -2.66
C ALA A 68 -8.90 -5.51 -3.42
N LEU A 69 -9.04 -4.21 -3.73
CA LEU A 69 -10.14 -3.68 -4.54
C LEU A 69 -10.11 -4.26 -5.96
N THR A 70 -8.93 -4.36 -6.58
CA THR A 70 -8.76 -5.00 -7.90
C THR A 70 -9.21 -6.46 -7.86
N ALA A 71 -8.85 -7.19 -6.82
CA ALA A 71 -9.27 -8.59 -6.65
C ALA A 71 -10.77 -8.75 -6.36
N LEU A 72 -11.40 -7.76 -5.70
CA LEU A 72 -12.85 -7.72 -5.49
C LEU A 72 -13.59 -7.44 -6.80
N LEU A 73 -13.12 -6.46 -7.59
CA LEU A 73 -13.69 -6.13 -8.90
C LEU A 73 -13.56 -7.31 -9.87
N ALA A 74 -12.38 -7.93 -9.97
CA ALA A 74 -12.14 -9.07 -10.85
C ALA A 74 -12.97 -10.32 -10.48
N ARG A 75 -13.52 -10.39 -9.25
CA ARG A 75 -14.49 -11.44 -8.89
C ARG A 75 -15.88 -11.17 -9.46
N GLY A 76 -16.32 -9.90 -9.49
CA GLY A 76 -17.60 -9.54 -10.10
C GLY A 76 -17.65 -9.89 -11.58
N ASP A 77 -16.56 -9.65 -12.31
CA ASP A 77 -16.46 -10.00 -13.74
C ASP A 77 -16.51 -11.51 -13.99
N ALA A 78 -15.94 -12.31 -13.09
CA ALA A 78 -15.94 -13.77 -13.22
C ALA A 78 -17.35 -14.36 -13.11
N GLU A 79 -18.18 -13.83 -12.21
CA GLU A 79 -19.58 -14.28 -12.03
C GLU A 79 -20.46 -13.88 -13.22
N LEU A 80 -20.25 -12.68 -13.78
CA LEU A 80 -20.97 -12.21 -14.98
C LEU A 80 -20.58 -12.99 -16.24
N ASN A 81 -19.29 -13.27 -16.43
CA ASN A 81 -18.76 -14.04 -17.56
C ASN A 81 -19.18 -15.53 -17.53
N GLU A 82 -19.59 -16.06 -16.38
CA GLU A 82 -20.19 -17.40 -16.27
C GLU A 82 -21.68 -17.41 -16.68
N ALA A 83 -22.42 -16.32 -16.45
CA ALA A 83 -23.83 -16.20 -16.80
C ALA A 83 -24.07 -16.01 -18.31
N ASP A 84 -23.14 -15.34 -19.01
CA ASP A 84 -23.20 -15.10 -20.47
C ASP A 84 -22.76 -16.31 -21.31
N ARG A 85 -22.35 -17.41 -20.65
CA ARG A 85 -21.81 -18.62 -21.28
C ARG A 85 -22.85 -19.71 -21.54
N PHE A 86 -24.13 -19.43 -21.29
CA PHE A 86 -25.29 -20.30 -21.53
C PHE A 86 -26.26 -19.66 -22.53
#